data_AF-X1AWU5-F1
#
_entry.id   AF-X1AWU5-F1
#
_cell.length_a   1.000
_cell.length_b   1.000
_cell.length_c   1.000
_cell.angle_alpha   90.00
_cell.angle_beta   90.00
_cell.angle_gamma   90.00
#
_symmetry.space_group_name_H-M   'P 1'
#
loop_
_entity.id
_entity.type
_entity.pdbx_description
1 polymer ?
#
loop_
_entity_poly.entity_id
_entity_poly.type
_entity_poly.pdbx_seq_one_letter_code
_entity_poly.pdbx_strand_id
1 'polypeptide(L)'
;MRLEAHTFPEFLGRRYDSKFIQVLGGVVIFVFMPLYAGVVLIGAARFIESTLNINFILSLAIFSIIIAAYVIVGGLKGVMYTDALQGTIMFIGMAALISLTYKRLGGIIPAHKALTDIASKIPESLAAGGHQGWTTMPVLGSPLWWTLVSTIILGVGIGVLA
;
A
#
# COMPACT_ATOMS: atom_id res chain seq x y z
N MET A 1 29.69 17.16 -3.00
CA MET A 1 29.78 16.71 -1.59
C MET A 1 28.82 15.56 -1.38
N ARG A 2 29.30 14.35 -1.08
CA ARG A 2 28.45 13.26 -0.56
C ARG A 2 28.12 13.63 0.88
N LEU A 3 26.88 13.98 1.17
CA LEU A 3 26.41 14.14 2.54
C LEU A 3 26.34 12.73 3.13
N GLU A 4 27.26 12.37 4.04
CA GLU A 4 27.32 11.06 4.73
C GLU A 4 26.18 10.90 5.73
N ALA A 5 24.93 11.02 5.28
CA ALA A 5 23.75 10.82 6.08
C ALA A 5 23.26 9.37 5.94
N HIS A 6 22.93 8.74 7.08
CA HIS A 6 22.43 7.36 7.10
C HIS A 6 20.90 7.30 7.22
N THR A 7 20.26 8.42 7.61
CA THR A 7 18.80 8.51 7.77
C THR A 7 18.24 9.75 7.10
N PHE A 8 16.96 9.71 6.73
CA PHE A 8 16.29 10.82 6.04
C PHE A 8 16.27 12.13 6.86
N PRO A 9 15.98 12.14 8.17
CA PRO A 9 16.05 13.36 8.98
C PRO A 9 17.47 13.94 9.06
N GLU A 10 18.49 13.08 9.12
CA GLU A 10 19.89 13.50 9.12
C GLU A 10 20.28 14.14 7.78
N PHE A 11 19.79 13.58 6.66
CA PHE A 11 19.97 14.16 5.35
C PHE A 11 19.38 15.57 5.26
N LEU A 12 18.13 15.76 5.70
CA LEU A 12 17.51 17.10 5.76
C LEU A 12 18.28 18.04 6.68
N GLY A 13 18.68 17.57 7.87
CA GLY A 13 19.46 18.33 8.82
C GLY A 13 20.75 18.89 8.23
N ARG A 14 21.54 18.03 7.56
CA ARG A 14 22.79 18.44 6.91
C ARG A 14 22.58 19.26 5.64
N ARG A 15 21.47 19.06 4.91
CA ARG A 15 21.15 19.83 3.70
C ARG A 15 20.73 21.27 4.00
N TYR A 16 20.05 21.49 5.12
CA TYR A 16 19.56 22.80 5.56
C TYR A 16 20.38 23.38 6.73
N ASP A 17 21.49 22.74 7.11
CA ASP A 17 22.36 23.08 8.24
C ASP A 17 21.59 23.39 9.54
N SER A 18 20.50 22.64 9.79
CA SER A 18 19.57 22.91 10.89
C SER A 18 19.31 21.65 11.71
N LYS A 19 19.81 21.68 12.96
CA LYS A 19 19.54 20.64 13.96
C LYS A 19 18.05 20.53 14.30
N PHE A 20 17.31 21.63 14.18
CA PHE A 20 15.87 21.64 14.44
C PHE A 20 15.12 20.73 13.45
N ILE A 21 15.42 20.84 12.16
CA ILE A 21 14.78 20.03 11.11
C ILE A 21 15.11 18.54 11.29
N GLN A 22 16.35 18.23 11.67
CA GLN A 22 16.76 16.85 11.95
C GLN A 22 15.99 16.25 13.13
N VAL A 23 15.90 16.96 14.25
CA VAL A 23 15.19 16.49 15.44
C VAL A 23 13.70 16.38 15.18
N LEU A 24 13.09 17.40 14.56
CA LEU A 24 11.67 17.38 14.21
C LEU A 24 11.34 16.22 13.28
N GLY A 25 12.10 16.02 12.21
CA GLY A 25 11.91 14.89 11.30
C GLY A 25 12.11 13.53 11.97
N GLY A 26 13.10 13.42 12.86
CA GLY A 26 13.33 12.21 13.66
C GLY A 26 12.16 11.88 14.58
N VAL A 27 11.63 12.89 15.30
CA VAL A 27 10.46 12.73 16.19
C VAL A 27 9.22 12.33 15.40
N VAL A 28 8.98 12.95 14.24
CA VAL A 28 7.85 12.60 13.36
C VAL A 28 7.96 11.13 12.95
N ILE A 29 9.09 10.69 12.40
CA ILE A 29 9.27 9.28 12.00
C ILE A 29 9.12 8.35 13.21
N PHE A 30 9.70 8.70 14.36
CA PHE A 30 9.63 7.89 15.57
C PHE A 30 8.21 7.70 16.09
N VAL A 31 7.33 8.70 15.98
CA VAL A 31 5.93 8.62 16.43
C VAL A 31 5.05 7.93 15.39
N PHE A 32 5.18 8.27 14.10
CA PHE A 32 4.27 7.79 13.07
C PHE A 32 4.62 6.37 12.57
N MET A 33 5.88 5.95 12.59
CA MET A 33 6.27 4.60 12.12
C MET A 33 5.66 3.45 12.95
N PRO A 34 5.66 3.48 14.30
CA PRO A 34 5.00 2.44 15.08
C PRO A 34 3.49 2.38 14.85
N LEU A 35 2.84 3.54 14.68
CA LEU A 35 1.41 3.60 14.36
C LEU A 35 1.12 2.97 13.00
N TYR A 36 1.90 3.31 11.98
CA TYR A 36 1.80 2.70 10.65
C TYR A 36 2.02 1.18 10.71
N ALA A 37 3.10 0.73 11.37
CA ALA A 37 3.40 -0.69 11.52
C ALA A 37 2.28 -1.45 12.25
N GLY A 38 1.66 -0.84 13.27
CA GLY A 38 0.51 -1.41 13.96
C GLY A 38 -0.70 -1.61 13.06
N VAL A 39 -1.03 -0.63 12.21
CA VAL A 39 -2.13 -0.75 11.24
C VAL A 39 -1.84 -1.86 10.21
N VAL A 40 -0.60 -1.97 9.74
CA VAL A 40 -0.19 -3.03 8.80
C VAL A 40 -0.30 -4.43 9.44
N LEU A 41 0.15 -4.58 10.69
CA LEU A 41 0.02 -5.82 11.47
C LEU A 41 -1.45 -6.25 11.63
N ILE A 42 -2.34 -5.31 11.93
CA ILE A 42 -3.79 -5.58 12.04
C ILE A 42 -4.34 -6.04 10.68
N GLY A 43 -3.98 -5.36 9.59
CA GLY A 43 -4.41 -5.73 8.25
C GLY A 43 -4.00 -7.16 7.87
N ALA A 44 -2.75 -7.51 8.13
CA ALA A 44 -2.25 -8.87 7.88
C ALA A 44 -2.91 -9.92 8.79
N ALA A 45 -3.11 -9.62 10.08
CA ALA A 45 -3.79 -10.51 11.01
C ALA A 45 -5.25 -10.78 10.59
N ARG A 46 -5.97 -9.75 10.10
CA ARG A 46 -7.33 -9.90 9.53
C ARG A 46 -7.33 -10.77 8.28
N PHE A 47 -6.33 -10.63 7.42
CA PHE A 47 -6.19 -11.47 6.22
C PHE A 47 -5.99 -12.95 6.60
N ILE A 48 -5.13 -13.23 7.58
CA ILE A 48 -4.89 -14.59 8.08
C ILE A 48 -6.14 -15.15 8.75
N GLU A 49 -6.81 -14.36 9.60
CA GLU A 49 -8.09 -14.73 10.23
C GLU A 49 -9.11 -15.14 9.17
N SER A 50 -9.32 -14.34 8.11
CA SER A 50 -10.30 -14.65 7.06
C SER A 50 -9.91 -15.85 6.20
N THR A 51 -8.61 -16.10 5.99
CA THR A 51 -8.12 -17.15 5.08
C THR A 51 -8.06 -18.50 5.78
N LEU A 52 -7.55 -18.53 7.02
CA LEU A 52 -7.40 -19.75 7.82
C LEU A 52 -8.58 -20.00 8.76
N ASN A 53 -9.51 -19.05 8.86
CA ASN A 53 -10.70 -19.11 9.71
C ASN A 53 -10.37 -19.33 11.20
N ILE A 54 -9.30 -18.68 11.66
CA ILE A 54 -8.80 -18.76 13.05
C ILE A 54 -9.01 -17.42 13.77
N ASN A 55 -9.01 -17.43 15.10
CA ASN A 55 -9.23 -16.23 15.91
C ASN A 55 -8.21 -15.10 15.59
N PHE A 56 -8.69 -13.85 15.54
CA PHE A 56 -7.86 -12.66 15.31
C PHE A 56 -6.63 -12.55 16.25
N ILE A 57 -6.81 -12.74 17.56
CA ILE A 57 -5.73 -12.62 18.55
C ILE A 57 -4.65 -13.66 18.27
N LEU A 58 -5.06 -14.88 17.92
CA LEU A 58 -4.13 -15.95 17.57
C LEU A 58 -3.39 -15.64 16.25
N SER A 59 -4.10 -15.13 15.24
CA SER A 59 -3.51 -14.69 13.97
C SER A 59 -2.46 -13.60 14.17
N LEU A 60 -2.81 -12.59 14.97
CA LEU A 60 -1.93 -11.47 15.29
C LEU A 60 -0.68 -11.94 16.04
N ALA A 61 -0.84 -12.82 17.03
CA ALA A 61 0.27 -13.35 17.81
C ALA A 61 1.25 -14.15 16.94
N ILE A 62 0.74 -15.10 16.13
CA ILE A 62 1.57 -15.91 15.23
C ILE A 62 2.32 -15.01 14.24
N PHE A 63 1.61 -14.10 13.60
CA PHE A 63 2.20 -13.21 12.60
C PHE A 63 3.26 -12.28 13.21
N SER A 64 2.98 -11.70 14.38
CA SER A 64 3.93 -10.83 15.09
C SER A 64 5.20 -11.58 15.52
N ILE A 65 5.07 -12.83 15.98
CA ILE A 65 6.23 -13.66 16.37
C ILE A 65 7.11 -13.95 15.15
N ILE A 66 6.51 -14.30 14.02
CA ILE A 66 7.25 -14.55 12.78
C ILE A 66 8.02 -13.29 12.36
N ILE A 67 7.37 -12.13 12.40
CA ILE A 67 8.00 -10.83 12.09
C ILE A 67 9.16 -10.54 13.05
N ALA A 68 8.91 -10.62 14.35
CA ALA A 68 9.94 -10.36 15.34
C ALA A 68 11.16 -11.27 15.15
N ALA A 69 10.94 -12.56 14.86
CA ALA A 69 12.01 -13.52 14.67
C ALA A 69 12.94 -13.14 13.50
N TYR A 70 12.39 -12.85 12.31
CA TYR A 70 13.23 -12.51 11.16
C TYR A 70 13.83 -11.10 11.24
N VAL A 71 13.15 -10.14 11.88
CA VAL A 71 13.66 -8.77 12.07
C VAL A 71 14.87 -8.78 13.01
N ILE A 72 14.79 -9.53 14.12
CA ILE A 72 15.89 -9.64 15.09
C ILE A 72 17.10 -10.34 14.46
N VAL A 73 16.88 -11.39 13.67
CA VAL A 73 17.97 -12.18 13.06
C VAL A 73 18.61 -11.47 11.85
N GLY A 74 17.82 -10.76 11.03
CA GLY A 74 18.27 -10.25 9.74
C GLY A 74 19.01 -8.90 9.77
N GLY A 75 18.75 -8.05 10.76
CA GLY A 75 19.22 -6.66 10.77
C GLY A 75 18.80 -5.86 9.52
N LEU A 76 19.38 -4.68 9.29
CA LEU A 76 19.00 -3.79 8.17
C LEU A 76 19.17 -4.45 6.78
N LYS A 77 20.23 -5.25 6.59
CA LYS A 77 20.46 -5.95 5.31
C LYS A 77 19.43 -7.06 5.08
N GLY A 78 19.10 -7.83 6.10
CA GLY A 78 18.09 -8.88 6.01
C GLY A 78 16.73 -8.32 5.60
N VAL A 79 16.31 -7.22 6.24
CA VAL A 79 15.05 -6.52 5.89
C VAL A 79 15.07 -6.06 4.42
N MET A 80 16.18 -5.48 3.95
CA MET A 80 16.28 -5.04 2.56
C MET A 80 16.16 -6.19 1.55
N TYR A 81 16.75 -7.35 1.85
CA TYR A 81 16.60 -8.53 0.98
C TYR A 81 15.18 -9.09 0.99
N THR A 82 14.53 -9.14 2.16
CA THR A 82 13.14 -9.60 2.25
C THR A 82 12.18 -8.65 1.54
N ASP A 83 12.41 -7.34 1.61
CA ASP A 83 11.62 -6.34 0.90
C ASP A 83 11.76 -6.49 -0.61
N ALA A 84 12.99 -6.68 -1.11
CA ALA A 84 13.24 -6.90 -2.54
C ALA A 84 12.57 -8.20 -3.05
N LEU A 85 12.64 -9.27 -2.26
CA LEU A 85 11.98 -10.53 -2.57
C LEU A 85 10.45 -10.36 -2.58
N GLN A 86 9.87 -9.67 -1.58
CA GLN A 86 8.43 -9.43 -1.51
C GLN A 86 7.95 -8.59 -2.69
N GLY A 87 8.69 -7.53 -3.06
CA GLY A 87 8.38 -6.72 -4.24
C GLY A 87 8.36 -7.55 -5.53
N THR A 88 9.33 -8.46 -5.68
CA THR A 88 9.40 -9.36 -6.84
C THR A 88 8.21 -10.32 -6.88
N ILE A 89 7.86 -10.94 -5.74
CA ILE A 89 6.70 -11.83 -5.64
C ILE A 89 5.40 -11.08 -5.95
N MET A 90 5.23 -9.87 -5.42
CA MET A 90 4.06 -9.03 -5.69
C MET A 90 3.94 -8.67 -7.17
N PHE A 91 5.06 -8.33 -7.83
CA PHE A 91 5.08 -8.01 -9.25
C PHE A 91 4.65 -9.20 -10.11
N ILE A 92 5.22 -10.38 -9.87
CA ILE A 92 4.87 -11.61 -10.59
C ILE A 92 3.41 -11.99 -10.31
N GLY A 93 2.99 -11.91 -9.05
CA GLY A 93 1.61 -12.19 -8.64
C GLY A 93 0.61 -11.30 -9.36
N MET A 94 0.89 -10.00 -9.44
CA MET A 94 0.04 -9.04 -10.18
C MET A 94 -0.01 -9.36 -11.67
N ALA A 95 1.13 -9.64 -12.30
CA ALA A 95 1.19 -10.01 -13.73
C ALA A 95 0.40 -11.29 -14.02
N ALA A 96 0.51 -12.30 -13.15
CA ALA A 96 -0.26 -13.53 -13.24
C ALA A 96 -1.77 -13.28 -13.04
N LEU A 97 -2.16 -12.50 -12.03
CA LEU A 97 -3.56 -12.15 -11.76
C LEU A 97 -4.21 -11.44 -12.95
N ILE A 98 -3.53 -10.44 -13.53
CA ILE A 98 -4.01 -9.72 -14.71
C ILE A 98 -4.19 -10.69 -15.89
N SER A 99 -3.17 -11.52 -16.16
CA SER A 99 -3.19 -12.46 -17.28
C SER A 99 -4.29 -13.51 -17.15
N LEU A 100 -4.48 -14.07 -15.96
CA LEU A 100 -5.50 -15.08 -15.68
C LEU A 100 -6.91 -14.48 -15.72
N THR A 101 -7.09 -13.28 -15.18
CA THR A 101 -8.36 -12.54 -15.22
C THR A 101 -8.80 -12.33 -16.67
N TYR A 102 -7.93 -11.79 -17.53
CA TYR A 102 -8.29 -11.60 -18.94
C TYR A 102 -8.57 -12.91 -19.67
N LYS A 103 -7.82 -13.99 -19.38
CA LYS A 103 -8.12 -15.31 -19.97
C LYS A 103 -9.49 -15.84 -19.54
N ARG A 104 -9.86 -15.68 -18.27
CA ARG A 104 -11.17 -16.13 -17.74
C ARG A 104 -12.34 -15.31 -18.28
N LEU A 105 -12.15 -14.03 -18.58
CA LEU A 105 -13.17 -13.13 -19.13
C LEU A 105 -13.20 -13.11 -20.68
N GLY A 106 -12.44 -13.97 -21.36
CA GLY A 106 -12.46 -14.11 -22.82
C GLY A 106 -11.59 -13.10 -23.59
N GLY A 107 -10.71 -12.35 -22.91
CA GLY A 107 -9.82 -11.34 -23.48
C GLY A 107 -10.15 -9.92 -23.05
N ILE A 108 -9.36 -8.96 -23.53
CA ILE A 108 -9.44 -7.55 -23.10
C ILE A 108 -10.78 -6.93 -23.50
N ILE A 109 -11.17 -7.06 -24.76
CA ILE A 109 -12.41 -6.46 -25.30
C ILE A 109 -13.66 -6.99 -24.57
N PRO A 110 -13.90 -8.31 -24.47
CA PRO A 110 -15.07 -8.82 -23.77
C PRO A 110 -15.04 -8.51 -22.27
N ALA A 111 -13.86 -8.50 -21.61
CA ALA A 111 -13.75 -8.11 -20.21
C ALA A 111 -14.19 -6.66 -19.97
N HIS A 112 -13.76 -5.72 -20.80
CA HIS A 112 -14.14 -4.30 -20.65
C HIS A 112 -15.59 -4.06 -21.04
N LYS A 113 -16.12 -4.81 -22.02
CA LYS A 113 -17.54 -4.78 -22.34
C LYS A 113 -18.39 -5.29 -21.18
N ALA A 114 -18.02 -6.42 -20.58
CA ALA A 114 -18.68 -6.94 -19.39
C ALA A 114 -18.64 -5.94 -18.22
N LEU A 115 -17.53 -5.22 -18.05
CA LEU A 115 -17.40 -4.14 -17.06
C LEU A 115 -18.38 -2.97 -17.32
N THR A 116 -18.60 -2.64 -18.59
CA THR A 116 -19.55 -1.60 -19.01
C THR A 116 -20.99 -2.07 -18.79
N ASP A 117 -21.29 -3.33 -19.10
CA ASP A 117 -22.63 -3.91 -18.96
C ASP A 117 -23.09 -4.00 -17.50
N ILE A 118 -22.15 -4.10 -16.54
CA ILE A 118 -22.45 -4.07 -15.10
C ILE A 118 -22.46 -2.66 -14.49
N ALA A 119 -22.31 -1.60 -15.29
CA ALA A 119 -22.37 -0.22 -14.79
C ALA A 119 -23.73 0.10 -14.14
N SER A 120 -24.83 -0.52 -14.58
CA SER A 120 -26.15 -0.37 -13.95
C SER A 120 -26.26 -1.04 -12.57
N LYS A 121 -25.30 -1.90 -12.19
CA LYS A 121 -25.25 -2.58 -10.89
C LYS A 121 -24.44 -1.82 -9.84
N ILE A 122 -24.11 -0.55 -10.09
CA ILE A 122 -23.40 0.28 -9.11
C ILE A 122 -24.33 0.51 -7.90
N PRO A 123 -23.90 0.20 -6.67
CA PRO A 123 -24.63 0.53 -5.45
C PRO A 123 -24.96 2.03 -5.38
N GLU A 124 -26.16 2.39 -4.94
CA GLU A 124 -26.60 3.79 -4.85
C GLU A 124 -25.64 4.66 -4.01
N SER A 125 -24.98 4.09 -3.01
CA SER A 125 -23.97 4.78 -2.19
C SER A 125 -22.74 5.22 -2.98
N LEU A 126 -22.30 4.42 -3.95
CA LEU A 126 -21.18 4.75 -4.82
C LEU A 126 -21.60 5.73 -5.92
N ALA A 127 -22.81 5.59 -6.45
CA ALA A 127 -23.37 6.55 -7.39
C ALA A 127 -23.50 7.95 -6.76
N ALA A 128 -23.99 8.03 -5.51
CA ALA A 128 -24.05 9.28 -4.74
C ALA A 128 -22.67 9.91 -4.48
N GLY A 129 -21.62 9.08 -4.38
CA GLY A 129 -20.22 9.52 -4.30
C GLY A 129 -19.63 10.04 -5.61
N GLY A 130 -20.39 10.03 -6.71
CA GLY A 130 -19.98 10.49 -8.04
C GLY A 130 -19.42 9.40 -8.95
N HIS A 131 -19.63 8.12 -8.64
CA HIS A 131 -19.21 7.01 -9.51
C HIS A 131 -20.08 6.96 -10.78
N GLN A 132 -19.45 7.02 -11.96
CA GLN A 132 -20.16 7.08 -13.26
C GLN A 132 -20.17 5.78 -14.06
N GLY A 133 -19.36 4.79 -13.65
CA GLY A 133 -19.13 3.58 -14.43
C GLY A 133 -17.77 3.00 -14.08
N TRP A 134 -17.58 1.69 -14.25
CA TRP A 134 -16.30 1.04 -13.96
C TRP A 134 -15.21 1.37 -14.98
N THR A 135 -15.59 1.93 -16.14
CA THR A 135 -14.72 2.31 -17.24
C THR A 135 -14.54 3.82 -17.39
N THR A 136 -15.20 4.61 -16.55
CA THR A 136 -15.23 6.09 -16.62
C THR A 136 -14.76 6.69 -15.31
N MET A 137 -14.07 7.82 -15.38
CA MET A 137 -13.62 8.51 -14.18
C MET A 137 -14.81 9.07 -13.38
N PRO A 138 -14.77 9.08 -12.02
CA PRO A 138 -15.82 9.71 -11.22
C PRO A 138 -16.00 11.20 -11.56
N VAL A 139 -17.19 11.74 -11.27
CA VAL A 139 -17.53 13.15 -11.48
C VAL A 139 -16.44 14.05 -10.88
N LEU A 140 -15.91 14.98 -11.67
CA LEU A 140 -14.87 15.89 -11.22
C LEU A 140 -15.33 16.69 -9.99
N GLY A 141 -14.52 16.64 -8.92
CA GLY A 141 -14.82 17.30 -7.65
C GLY A 141 -15.74 16.52 -6.71
N SER A 142 -16.18 15.30 -7.07
CA SER A 142 -16.93 14.45 -6.14
C SER A 142 -16.04 13.88 -5.02
N PRO A 143 -16.62 13.38 -3.92
CA PRO A 143 -15.86 12.72 -2.86
C PRO A 143 -15.00 11.57 -3.39
N LEU A 144 -15.54 10.72 -4.28
CA LEU A 144 -14.78 9.60 -4.87
C LEU A 144 -13.66 10.07 -5.80
N TRP A 145 -13.87 11.16 -6.54
CA TRP A 145 -12.82 11.75 -7.37
C TRP A 145 -11.65 12.22 -6.50
N TRP A 146 -11.94 12.91 -5.39
CA TRP A 146 -10.92 13.34 -4.44
C TRP A 146 -10.19 12.17 -3.79
N THR A 147 -10.91 11.13 -3.37
CA THR A 147 -10.28 9.92 -2.82
C THR A 147 -9.37 9.27 -3.85
N LEU A 148 -9.83 9.06 -5.09
CA LEU A 148 -9.03 8.43 -6.15
C LEU A 148 -7.76 9.24 -6.48
N VAL A 149 -7.90 10.55 -6.67
CA VAL A 149 -6.76 11.42 -7.03
C VAL A 149 -5.76 11.52 -5.88
N SER A 150 -6.22 11.77 -4.65
CA SER A 150 -5.32 11.93 -3.50
C SER A 150 -4.64 10.64 -3.09
N THR A 151 -5.34 9.51 -3.11
CA THR A 151 -4.79 8.24 -2.61
C THR A 151 -4.02 7.47 -3.68
N ILE A 152 -4.58 7.33 -4.89
CA ILE A 152 -3.98 6.49 -5.94
C ILE A 152 -3.01 7.29 -6.79
N ILE A 153 -3.43 8.45 -7.31
CA ILE A 153 -2.58 9.23 -8.24
C ILE A 153 -1.46 9.95 -7.49
N LEU A 154 -1.81 10.72 -6.46
CA LEU A 154 -0.83 11.47 -5.67
C LEU A 154 -0.16 10.58 -4.64
N GLY A 155 -0.93 9.80 -3.86
CA GLY A 155 -0.39 8.96 -2.79
C GLY A 155 0.53 7.86 -3.31
N VAL A 156 0.01 6.95 -4.14
CA VAL A 156 0.83 5.85 -4.70
C VAL A 156 1.76 6.35 -5.79
N GLY A 157 1.27 7.17 -6.73
CA GLY A 157 2.06 7.61 -7.89
C GLY A 157 3.28 8.47 -7.53
N ILE A 158 3.15 9.42 -6.61
CA ILE A 158 4.29 10.25 -6.16
C ILE A 158 5.09 9.51 -5.07
N GLY A 159 4.41 8.74 -4.21
CA GLY A 159 5.05 7.96 -3.16
C GLY A 159 6.00 6.86 -3.65
N VAL A 160 5.81 6.35 -4.87
CA VAL A 160 6.74 5.37 -5.51
C VAL A 160 7.95 6.05 -6.15
N LEU A 161 7.91 7.38 -6.37
CA LEU A 161 9.01 8.16 -6.95
C LEU A 161 9.92 8.82 -5.90
N ALA A 162 9.57 8.73 -4.61
CA ALA A 162 10.32 9.26 -3.48
C ALA A 162 11.09 8.15 -2.76
#